data_AF-A0A927B4D2-F1
#
_entry.id   AF-A0A927B4D2-F1
#
_cell.length_a   1.000
_cell.length_b   1.000
_cell.length_c   1.000
_cell.angle_alpha   90.00
_cell.angle_beta   90.00
_cell.angle_gamma   90.00
#
_symmetry.space_group_name_H-M   'P 1'
#
loop_
_entity.id
_entity.type
_entity.pdbx_description
1 polymer ?
#
loop_
_entity_poly.entity_id
_entity_poly.type
_entity_poly.pdbx_seq_one_letter_code
_entity_poly.pdbx_strand_id
1 'polypeptide(L)'
;MISHLFKLIWNKKKAHALLIVEIWASFMVLFGLATLIVVNVGNYRKPLGFTYENVWAVGLRSNRDTIEVANKLQRVVDRLKAYPEVASVSRMSSNFPFSANQMNNGIEYKKRNVLAETYGTDEDFAKTLDIPVPIGSWYRNRDSVGKYTPIVINQKAKEGLFEDENPLGKIVSDKFRVVGVVNTFKAKGEFMADKPAYFELVKASQPWNDTVLIKVKPGTDAVFEAKIVKEIASMLTGWSVEVDYLTNSRKNQHNLVLVPVIIALIVSGFLLINVALGLFGVLNLSIAKRRGEIGLRRALGATGSGISTQFIGEIWVLATFALLIGLLFAAQFPLLNVFDLQSGIYVTAIIIAVLIIYAIVTLCALFPSRQAATIQPATALHEE
;
A
#
# COMPACT_ATOMS: atom_id res chain seq x y z
N MET A 1 43.84 10.79 -11.74
CA MET A 1 42.64 11.61 -11.48
C MET A 1 41.94 11.21 -10.18
N ILE A 2 41.58 9.94 -9.98
CA ILE A 2 40.86 9.46 -8.78
C ILE A 2 41.65 9.64 -7.48
N SER A 3 42.95 9.33 -7.45
CA SER A 3 43.80 9.52 -6.25
C SER A 3 43.89 10.98 -5.79
N HIS A 4 43.82 11.93 -6.72
CA HIS A 4 43.81 13.36 -6.43
C HIS A 4 42.48 13.81 -5.79
N LEU A 5 41.36 13.22 -6.21
CA LEU A 5 40.03 13.47 -5.62
C LEU A 5 39.97 13.03 -4.15
N PHE A 6 40.51 11.84 -3.84
CA PHE A 6 40.58 11.35 -2.45
C PHE A 6 41.39 12.28 -1.53
N LYS A 7 42.52 12.80 -2.03
CA LYS A 7 43.36 13.72 -1.25
C LYS A 7 42.65 15.04 -0.95
N LEU A 8 41.86 15.56 -1.89
CA LEU A 8 41.03 16.75 -1.71
C LEU A 8 39.91 16.55 -0.68
N ILE A 9 39.21 15.41 -0.73
CA ILE A 9 38.15 15.07 0.23
C ILE A 9 38.73 14.94 1.65
N TRP A 10 39.92 14.34 1.79
CA TRP A 10 40.60 14.14 3.07
C TRP A 10 41.03 15.45 3.76
N ASN A 11 41.24 16.55 3.02
CA ASN A 11 41.56 17.85 3.61
C ASN A 11 40.34 18.60 4.17
N LYS A 12 39.11 18.20 3.81
CA LYS A 12 37.85 18.83 4.24
C LYS A 12 36.88 17.83 4.91
N LYS A 13 37.40 16.89 5.69
CA LYS A 13 36.66 15.74 6.21
C LYS A 13 35.35 16.08 6.93
N LYS A 14 35.31 17.15 7.74
CA LYS A 14 34.11 17.49 8.52
C LYS A 14 32.94 17.88 7.63
N ALA A 15 33.16 18.76 6.65
CA ALA A 15 32.10 19.20 5.72
C ALA A 15 31.67 18.07 4.76
N HIS A 16 32.63 17.30 4.25
CA HIS A 16 32.31 16.16 3.37
C HIS A 16 31.63 15.01 4.12
N ALA A 17 32.01 14.74 5.38
CA ALA A 17 31.35 13.72 6.20
C ALA A 17 29.90 14.09 6.51
N LEU A 18 29.61 15.35 6.85
CA LEU A 18 28.25 15.82 7.08
C LEU A 18 27.38 15.65 5.83
N LEU A 19 27.88 16.03 4.65
CA LEU A 19 27.15 15.81 3.39
C LEU A 19 26.93 14.33 3.08
N ILE A 20 27.92 13.47 3.32
CA ILE A 20 27.77 12.03 3.12
C ILE A 20 26.64 11.49 4.00
N VAL A 21 26.58 11.90 5.27
CA VAL A 21 25.51 11.52 6.20
C VAL A 21 24.15 12.05 5.75
N GLU A 22 24.08 13.29 5.25
CA GLU A 22 22.85 13.91 4.79
C GLU A 22 22.28 13.24 3.53
N ILE A 23 23.15 12.95 2.55
CA ILE A 23 22.80 12.19 1.34
C ILE A 23 22.37 10.77 1.71
N TRP A 24 23.09 10.12 2.63
CA TRP A 24 22.76 8.78 3.11
C TRP A 24 21.39 8.75 3.79
N ALA A 25 21.11 9.70 4.70
CA ALA A 25 19.83 9.78 5.39
C ALA A 25 18.68 10.03 4.40
N SER A 26 18.89 10.94 3.44
CA SER A 26 17.91 11.23 2.39
C SER A 26 17.67 10.02 1.49
N PHE A 27 18.72 9.27 1.16
CA PHE A 27 18.60 8.01 0.44
C PHE A 27 17.76 6.99 1.20
N MET A 28 17.96 6.82 2.51
CA MET A 28 17.20 5.86 3.31
C MET A 28 15.70 6.22 3.36
N VAL A 29 15.38 7.51 3.51
CA VAL A 29 13.98 7.99 3.49
C VAL A 29 13.36 7.79 2.11
N LEU A 30 14.09 8.13 1.04
CA LEU A 30 13.64 7.92 -0.34
C LEU A 30 13.43 6.44 -0.66
N PHE A 31 14.31 5.56 -0.20
CA PHE A 31 14.17 4.12 -0.36
C PHE A 31 12.88 3.60 0.31
N GLY A 32 12.61 4.04 1.53
CA GLY A 32 11.36 3.69 2.23
C GLY A 32 10.13 4.21 1.49
N LEU A 33 10.14 5.48 1.08
CA LEU A 33 9.06 6.10 0.31
C LEU A 33 8.84 5.39 -1.05
N ALA A 34 9.91 5.14 -1.79
CA ALA A 34 9.85 4.43 -3.07
C ALA A 34 9.31 3.01 -2.90
N THR A 35 9.70 2.31 -1.82
CA THR A 35 9.16 0.98 -1.51
C THR A 35 7.65 1.05 -1.30
N LEU A 36 7.16 1.98 -0.47
CA LEU A 36 5.72 2.18 -0.25
C LEU A 36 4.98 2.50 -1.55
N ILE A 37 5.53 3.38 -2.39
CA ILE A 37 4.92 3.75 -3.68
C ILE A 37 4.86 2.55 -4.62
N VAL A 38 5.95 1.79 -4.78
CA VAL A 38 5.99 0.62 -5.68
C VAL A 38 5.00 -0.44 -5.22
N VAL A 39 4.91 -0.73 -3.92
CA VAL A 39 3.92 -1.66 -3.34
C VAL A 39 2.50 -1.19 -3.61
N ASN A 40 2.19 0.06 -3.26
CA ASN A 40 0.84 0.60 -3.37
C ASN A 40 0.38 0.68 -4.83
N VAL A 41 1.23 1.11 -5.75
CA VAL A 41 0.94 1.13 -7.19
C VAL A 41 0.76 -0.29 -7.73
N GLY A 42 1.62 -1.23 -7.32
CA GLY A 42 1.51 -2.64 -7.70
C GLY A 42 0.19 -3.27 -7.24
N ASN A 43 -0.25 -2.95 -6.02
CA ASN A 43 -1.52 -3.42 -5.47
C ASN A 43 -2.71 -2.74 -6.13
N TYR A 44 -2.65 -1.43 -6.38
CA TYR A 44 -3.75 -0.66 -6.97
C TYR A 44 -4.08 -1.10 -8.41
N ARG A 45 -3.08 -1.57 -9.16
CA ARG A 45 -3.29 -2.10 -10.52
C ARG A 45 -4.02 -3.44 -10.56
N LYS A 46 -4.06 -4.18 -9.44
CA LYS A 46 -4.78 -5.45 -9.35
C LYS A 46 -6.25 -5.20 -9.03
N PRO A 47 -7.18 -6.02 -9.56
CA PRO A 47 -8.60 -5.85 -9.32
C PRO A 47 -8.93 -6.02 -7.82
N LEU A 48 -9.93 -5.26 -7.36
CA LEU A 48 -10.43 -5.32 -5.98
C LEU A 48 -11.11 -6.67 -5.67
N GLY A 49 -11.77 -7.26 -6.68
CA GLY A 49 -12.45 -8.55 -6.59
C GLY A 49 -13.95 -8.49 -6.30
N PHE A 50 -14.48 -7.29 -6.08
CA PHE A 50 -15.90 -7.06 -5.79
C PHE A 50 -16.28 -5.62 -6.15
N THR A 51 -17.59 -5.36 -6.22
CA THR A 51 -18.18 -4.02 -6.44
C THR A 51 -18.69 -3.45 -5.12
N TYR A 52 -18.65 -2.12 -4.98
CA TYR A 52 -19.03 -1.44 -3.75
C TYR A 52 -19.99 -0.26 -3.98
N GLU A 53 -20.25 0.09 -5.23
CA GLU A 53 -21.11 1.22 -5.58
C GLU A 53 -22.56 0.93 -5.21
N ASN A 54 -23.24 1.93 -4.63
CA ASN A 54 -24.62 1.82 -4.18
C ASN A 54 -24.85 0.68 -3.17
N VAL A 55 -23.81 0.33 -2.38
CA VAL A 55 -23.92 -0.64 -1.30
C VAL A 55 -23.76 0.04 0.05
N TRP A 56 -24.72 -0.21 0.93
CA TRP A 56 -24.73 0.26 2.32
C TRP A 56 -24.44 -0.92 3.24
N ALA A 57 -23.61 -0.72 4.25
CA ALA A 57 -23.40 -1.65 5.34
C ALA A 57 -24.14 -1.13 6.57
N VAL A 58 -25.12 -1.88 7.04
CA VAL A 58 -25.91 -1.54 8.22
C VAL A 58 -25.52 -2.48 9.35
N GLY A 59 -24.84 -1.96 10.35
CA GLY A 59 -24.52 -2.68 11.59
C GLY A 59 -25.72 -2.66 12.54
N LEU A 60 -26.23 -3.83 12.89
CA LEU A 60 -27.42 -4.02 13.72
C LEU A 60 -27.04 -4.72 15.03
N ARG A 61 -26.46 -3.97 15.97
CA ARG A 61 -25.92 -4.53 17.20
C ARG A 61 -26.99 -4.68 18.28
N SER A 62 -27.09 -5.88 18.84
CA SER A 62 -27.90 -6.19 20.01
C SER A 62 -27.03 -6.50 21.22
N ASN A 63 -27.47 -6.14 22.42
CA ASN A 63 -26.79 -6.51 23.68
C ASN A 63 -27.03 -7.97 24.11
N ARG A 64 -27.64 -8.80 23.25
CA ARG A 64 -28.00 -10.20 23.52
C ARG A 64 -27.75 -11.05 22.29
N ASP A 65 -27.24 -12.27 22.48
CA ASP A 65 -27.06 -13.27 21.41
C ASP A 65 -28.08 -14.39 21.57
N THR A 66 -29.32 -14.17 21.11
CA THR A 66 -30.40 -15.17 21.20
C THR A 66 -30.96 -15.54 19.83
N ILE A 67 -31.65 -16.68 19.76
CA ILE A 67 -32.37 -17.10 18.54
C ILE A 67 -33.43 -16.06 18.13
N GLU A 68 -33.99 -15.34 19.11
CA GLU A 68 -34.94 -14.25 18.85
C GLU A 68 -34.31 -13.09 18.06
N VAL A 69 -33.04 -12.76 18.35
CA VAL A 69 -32.25 -11.75 17.64
C VAL A 69 -32.05 -12.18 16.19
N ALA A 70 -31.66 -13.43 15.97
CA ALA A 70 -31.51 -13.99 14.62
C ALA A 70 -32.83 -13.93 13.81
N ASN A 71 -33.96 -14.26 14.43
CA ASN A 71 -35.28 -14.18 13.79
C ASN A 71 -35.70 -12.73 13.49
N LYS A 72 -35.39 -11.77 14.37
CA LYS A 72 -35.62 -10.33 14.14
C LYS A 72 -34.81 -9.83 12.96
N LEU A 73 -33.52 -10.17 12.90
CA LEU A 73 -32.63 -9.83 11.79
C LEU A 73 -33.15 -10.41 10.46
N GLN A 74 -33.60 -11.66 10.45
CA GLN A 74 -34.15 -12.27 9.24
C GLN A 74 -35.40 -11.52 8.74
N ARG A 75 -36.32 -11.14 9.64
CA ARG A 75 -37.50 -10.35 9.26
C ARG A 75 -37.14 -8.99 8.67
N VAL A 76 -36.10 -8.34 9.18
CA VAL A 76 -35.58 -7.08 8.61
C VAL A 76 -35.08 -7.34 7.19
N VAL A 77 -34.28 -8.37 6.98
CA VAL A 77 -33.77 -8.73 5.63
C VAL A 77 -34.90 -9.04 4.66
N ASP A 78 -35.88 -9.84 5.06
CA ASP A 78 -37.03 -10.19 4.21
C ASP A 78 -37.84 -8.93 3.83
N ARG A 79 -37.99 -8.00 4.78
CA ARG A 79 -38.64 -6.71 4.54
C ARG A 79 -37.85 -5.83 3.58
N LEU A 80 -36.53 -5.76 3.73
CA LEU A 80 -35.65 -4.99 2.85
C LEU A 80 -35.67 -5.53 1.41
N LYS A 81 -35.70 -6.86 1.25
CA LYS A 81 -35.81 -7.52 -0.06
C LYS A 81 -37.12 -7.22 -0.79
N ALA A 82 -38.18 -6.82 -0.08
CA ALA A 82 -39.48 -6.50 -0.66
C ALA A 82 -39.52 -5.11 -1.33
N TYR A 83 -38.53 -4.25 -1.09
CA TYR A 83 -38.49 -2.91 -1.68
C TYR A 83 -38.03 -2.95 -3.15
N PRO A 84 -38.77 -2.34 -4.09
CA PRO A 84 -38.39 -2.35 -5.50
C PRO A 84 -37.09 -1.59 -5.79
N GLU A 85 -36.68 -0.66 -4.93
CA GLU A 85 -35.43 0.10 -5.03
C GLU A 85 -34.21 -0.72 -4.57
N VAL A 86 -34.41 -1.81 -3.83
CA VAL A 86 -33.36 -2.70 -3.34
C VAL A 86 -33.09 -3.79 -4.37
N ALA A 87 -31.85 -3.87 -4.85
CA ALA A 87 -31.42 -4.86 -5.83
C ALA A 87 -31.04 -6.20 -5.16
N SER A 88 -30.39 -6.15 -4.01
CA SER A 88 -29.96 -7.33 -3.24
C SER A 88 -29.70 -6.98 -1.79
N VAL A 89 -29.87 -7.96 -0.90
CA VAL A 89 -29.57 -7.84 0.53
C VAL A 89 -28.82 -9.08 0.96
N SER A 90 -27.74 -8.89 1.71
CA SER A 90 -26.91 -9.97 2.26
C SER A 90 -26.59 -9.71 3.72
N ARG A 91 -26.49 -10.76 4.53
CA ARG A 91 -25.98 -10.75 5.90
C ARG A 91 -24.54 -11.23 5.95
N MET A 92 -23.74 -10.57 6.76
CA MET A 92 -22.38 -10.99 7.04
C MET A 92 -21.91 -10.62 8.45
N SER A 93 -20.75 -11.14 8.83
CA SER A 93 -20.01 -10.74 10.02
C SER A 93 -19.50 -9.30 9.93
N SER A 94 -19.17 -8.71 11.08
CA SER A 94 -18.77 -7.30 11.21
C SER A 94 -17.48 -6.89 10.50
N ASN A 95 -16.72 -7.85 9.93
CA ASN A 95 -15.58 -7.60 9.05
C ASN A 95 -15.99 -7.41 7.58
N PHE A 96 -17.02 -6.59 7.34
CA PHE A 96 -17.47 -6.23 6.00
C PHE A 96 -16.40 -5.46 5.19
N PRO A 97 -16.51 -5.39 3.85
CA PRO A 97 -15.56 -4.67 3.02
C PRO A 97 -15.32 -3.23 3.49
N PHE A 98 -14.05 -2.82 3.53
CA PHE A 98 -13.54 -1.53 4.01
C PHE A 98 -13.74 -1.25 5.51
N SER A 99 -14.29 -2.18 6.28
CA SER A 99 -14.34 -2.04 7.74
C SER A 99 -12.94 -2.13 8.36
N ALA A 100 -12.76 -1.66 9.59
CA ALA A 100 -11.50 -1.83 10.33
C ALA A 100 -11.33 -3.26 10.85
N ASN A 101 -12.42 -3.98 11.09
CA ASN A 101 -12.42 -5.32 11.67
C ASN A 101 -11.79 -6.36 10.75
N GLN A 102 -10.98 -7.25 11.32
CA GLN A 102 -10.35 -8.34 10.60
C GLN A 102 -10.45 -9.61 11.42
N MET A 103 -10.76 -10.72 10.75
CA MET A 103 -10.75 -12.05 11.32
C MET A 103 -9.83 -12.91 10.48
N ASN A 104 -8.87 -13.56 11.14
CA ASN A 104 -7.95 -14.49 10.50
C ASN A 104 -8.10 -15.84 11.18
N ASN A 105 -8.13 -16.90 10.40
CA ASN A 105 -8.13 -18.25 10.94
C ASN A 105 -7.23 -19.15 10.09
N GLY A 106 -6.59 -20.12 10.74
CA GLY A 106 -5.82 -21.14 10.04
C GLY A 106 -6.75 -22.10 9.33
N ILE A 107 -6.46 -22.38 8.06
CA ILE A 107 -7.10 -23.45 7.30
C ILE A 107 -6.05 -24.45 6.88
N GLU A 108 -6.35 -25.73 7.07
CA GLU A 108 -5.39 -26.81 6.88
C GLU A 108 -5.92 -27.84 5.89
N TYR A 109 -5.09 -28.19 4.92
CA TYR A 109 -5.33 -29.30 4.01
C TYR A 109 -4.10 -30.20 3.95
N LYS A 110 -4.27 -31.48 4.31
CA LYS A 110 -3.19 -32.48 4.42
C LYS A 110 -2.10 -32.08 5.43
N LYS A 111 -1.00 -31.49 4.97
CA LYS A 111 0.12 -31.00 5.80
C LYS A 111 0.40 -29.50 5.58
N ARG A 112 -0.49 -28.82 4.86
CA ARG A 112 -0.36 -27.41 4.49
C ARG A 112 -1.32 -26.60 5.32
N ASN A 113 -0.79 -25.67 6.09
CA ASN A 113 -1.57 -24.72 6.87
C ASN A 113 -1.38 -23.33 6.28
N VAL A 114 -2.48 -22.64 6.03
CA VAL A 114 -2.51 -21.28 5.49
C VAL A 114 -3.32 -20.42 6.43
N LEU A 115 -2.75 -19.30 6.87
CA LEU A 115 -3.51 -18.27 7.57
C LEU A 115 -4.34 -17.49 6.55
N ALA A 116 -5.66 -17.53 6.70
CA ALA A 116 -6.58 -16.90 5.77
C ALA A 116 -7.54 -15.96 6.48
N GLU A 117 -7.86 -14.85 5.80
CA GLU A 117 -8.93 -13.95 6.22
C GLU A 117 -10.29 -14.65 6.10
N THR A 118 -11.06 -14.66 7.18
CA THR A 118 -12.31 -15.41 7.29
C THR A 118 -13.49 -14.47 7.25
N TYR A 119 -14.44 -14.72 6.36
CA TYR A 119 -15.66 -13.92 6.22
C TYR A 119 -16.88 -14.81 6.42
N GLY A 120 -17.67 -14.56 7.47
CA GLY A 120 -18.94 -15.25 7.66
C GLY A 120 -20.00 -14.55 6.81
N THR A 121 -20.52 -15.20 5.77
CA THR A 121 -21.47 -14.55 4.85
C THR A 121 -22.60 -15.48 4.44
N ASP A 122 -23.73 -14.92 4.02
CA ASP A 122 -24.87 -15.69 3.51
C ASP A 122 -24.76 -16.05 2.02
N GLU A 123 -25.81 -16.67 1.49
CA GLU A 123 -25.85 -17.10 0.09
C GLU A 123 -26.01 -15.94 -0.92
N ASP A 124 -26.42 -14.75 -0.48
CA ASP A 124 -26.66 -13.58 -1.32
C ASP A 124 -25.44 -12.63 -1.38
N PHE A 125 -24.38 -12.91 -0.61
CA PHE A 125 -23.20 -12.03 -0.52
C PHE A 125 -22.51 -11.80 -1.86
N ALA A 126 -22.18 -12.87 -2.59
CA ALA A 126 -21.54 -12.73 -3.89
C ALA A 126 -22.43 -11.99 -4.91
N LYS A 127 -23.75 -12.17 -4.84
CA LYS A 127 -24.68 -11.42 -5.70
C LYS A 127 -24.74 -9.94 -5.31
N THR A 128 -24.69 -9.63 -4.02
CA THR A 128 -24.79 -8.26 -3.52
C THR A 128 -23.57 -7.42 -3.93
N LEU A 129 -22.38 -8.01 -3.90
CA LEU A 129 -21.14 -7.35 -4.29
C LEU A 129 -20.65 -7.70 -5.71
N ASP A 130 -21.47 -8.35 -6.53
CA ASP A 130 -21.13 -8.84 -7.88
C ASP A 130 -19.78 -9.58 -7.95
N ILE A 131 -19.53 -10.48 -7.00
CA ILE A 131 -18.29 -11.25 -6.92
C ILE A 131 -18.29 -12.36 -7.98
N PRO A 132 -17.34 -12.38 -8.92
CA PRO A 132 -17.23 -13.45 -9.90
C PRO A 132 -16.70 -14.73 -9.25
N VAL A 133 -17.38 -15.85 -9.49
CA VAL A 133 -16.98 -17.19 -9.05
C VAL A 133 -16.55 -18.02 -10.29
N PRO A 134 -15.29 -17.91 -10.73
CA PRO A 134 -14.80 -18.60 -11.94
C PRO A 134 -14.80 -20.13 -11.85
N ILE A 135 -14.69 -20.70 -10.63
CA ILE A 135 -14.62 -22.15 -10.44
C ILE A 135 -15.68 -22.55 -9.41
N GLY A 136 -16.54 -23.51 -9.76
CA GLY A 136 -17.63 -23.98 -8.90
C GLY A 136 -18.77 -22.98 -8.81
N SER A 137 -19.37 -22.83 -7.63
CA SER A 137 -20.47 -21.89 -7.39
C SER A 137 -20.40 -21.29 -5.99
N TRP A 138 -21.02 -20.13 -5.80
CA TRP A 138 -21.29 -19.64 -4.45
C TRP A 138 -22.18 -20.65 -3.70
N TYR A 139 -21.92 -20.87 -2.42
CA TYR A 139 -22.70 -21.80 -1.62
C TYR A 139 -24.16 -21.34 -1.46
N ARG A 140 -25.04 -22.32 -1.25
CA ARG A 140 -26.44 -22.11 -0.87
C ARG A 140 -26.72 -22.80 0.45
N ASN A 141 -27.80 -22.39 1.12
CA ASN A 141 -28.23 -23.00 2.39
C ASN A 141 -28.38 -24.53 2.32
N ARG A 142 -28.81 -25.06 1.17
CA ARG A 142 -28.94 -26.51 0.92
C ARG A 142 -27.63 -27.27 0.82
N ASP A 143 -26.51 -26.58 0.60
CA ASP A 143 -25.19 -27.22 0.47
C ASP A 143 -24.58 -27.55 1.84
N SER A 144 -25.16 -27.02 2.92
CA SER A 144 -24.85 -27.40 4.30
C SER A 144 -25.43 -28.79 4.61
N VAL A 145 -24.73 -29.84 4.14
CA VAL A 145 -25.12 -31.24 4.32
C VAL A 145 -24.26 -31.91 5.40
N GLY A 146 -24.93 -32.48 6.40
CA GLY A 146 -24.29 -33.23 7.49
C GLY A 146 -23.44 -32.34 8.38
N LYS A 147 -22.18 -32.75 8.63
CA LYS A 147 -21.25 -32.04 9.51
C LYS A 147 -20.38 -30.98 8.83
N TYR A 148 -20.45 -30.87 7.50
CA TYR A 148 -19.54 -30.02 6.73
C TYR A 148 -20.18 -28.68 6.37
N THR A 149 -19.50 -27.58 6.71
CA THR A 149 -19.91 -26.23 6.31
C THR A 149 -19.30 -25.92 4.93
N PRO A 150 -20.12 -25.52 3.94
CA PRO A 150 -19.58 -25.16 2.62
C PRO A 150 -18.81 -23.84 2.72
N ILE A 151 -17.67 -23.78 2.04
CA ILE A 151 -16.84 -22.59 1.95
C ILE A 151 -16.49 -22.25 0.50
N VAL A 152 -16.29 -20.96 0.25
CA VAL A 152 -15.69 -20.45 -0.98
C VAL A 152 -14.33 -19.88 -0.64
N ILE A 153 -13.30 -20.20 -1.41
CA ILE A 153 -11.94 -19.71 -1.17
C ILE A 153 -11.52 -18.73 -2.27
N ASN A 154 -10.54 -17.88 -2.03
CA ASN A 154 -9.95 -17.09 -3.11
C ASN A 154 -8.78 -17.84 -3.79
N GLN A 155 -8.33 -17.31 -4.92
CA GLN A 155 -7.25 -17.90 -5.71
C GLN A 155 -5.95 -18.07 -4.89
N LYS A 156 -5.63 -17.11 -4.00
CA LYS A 156 -4.45 -17.20 -3.11
C LYS A 156 -4.55 -18.32 -2.09
N ALA A 157 -5.73 -18.54 -1.51
CA ALA A 157 -5.96 -19.67 -0.61
C ALA A 157 -5.89 -21.01 -1.36
N LYS A 158 -6.38 -21.06 -2.61
CA LYS A 158 -6.22 -22.24 -3.48
C LYS A 158 -4.75 -22.56 -3.72
N GLU A 159 -3.96 -21.59 -4.14
CA GLU A 159 -2.52 -21.75 -4.40
C GLU A 159 -1.78 -22.27 -3.16
N GLY A 160 -2.06 -21.71 -1.98
CA GLY A 160 -1.39 -22.12 -0.74
C GLY A 160 -1.79 -23.52 -0.24
N LEU A 161 -3.07 -23.89 -0.38
CA LEU A 161 -3.58 -25.16 0.16
C LEU A 161 -3.50 -26.34 -0.81
N PHE A 162 -3.77 -26.10 -2.09
CA PHE A 162 -4.01 -27.15 -3.08
C PHE A 162 -2.99 -27.15 -4.22
N GLU A 163 -2.17 -26.09 -4.38
CA GLU A 163 -1.33 -25.91 -5.58
C GLU A 163 -2.15 -26.09 -6.87
N ASP A 164 -1.87 -27.16 -7.61
CA ASP A 164 -2.52 -27.52 -8.87
C ASP A 164 -3.68 -28.52 -8.70
N GLU A 165 -3.93 -29.00 -7.49
CA GLU A 165 -5.03 -29.92 -7.20
C GLU A 165 -6.38 -29.21 -7.33
N ASN A 166 -7.39 -29.91 -7.85
CA ASN A 166 -8.76 -29.39 -7.91
C ASN A 166 -9.32 -29.25 -6.47
N PRO A 167 -9.65 -28.01 -6.03
CA PRO A 167 -10.11 -27.78 -4.66
C PRO A 167 -11.57 -28.19 -4.45
N LEU A 168 -12.38 -28.31 -5.51
CA LEU A 168 -13.82 -28.55 -5.38
C LEU A 168 -14.13 -29.88 -4.70
N GLY A 169 -15.06 -29.85 -3.73
CA GLY A 169 -15.52 -31.00 -2.96
C GLY A 169 -14.55 -31.47 -1.87
N LYS A 170 -13.33 -30.91 -1.81
CA LYS A 170 -12.33 -31.29 -0.81
C LYS A 170 -12.72 -30.77 0.58
N ILE A 171 -12.31 -31.52 1.59
CA ILE A 171 -12.54 -31.18 3.00
C ILE A 171 -11.25 -30.56 3.55
N VAL A 172 -11.39 -29.39 4.17
CA VAL A 172 -10.32 -28.59 4.79
C VAL A 172 -10.64 -28.43 6.27
N SER A 173 -9.61 -28.53 7.12
CA SER A 173 -9.73 -28.45 8.59
C SER A 173 -10.80 -29.38 9.18
N ASP A 174 -11.03 -30.54 8.53
CA ASP A 174 -12.02 -31.57 8.89
C ASP A 174 -13.49 -31.12 9.03
N LYS A 175 -13.78 -29.85 8.71
CA LYS A 175 -15.11 -29.23 8.90
C LYS A 175 -15.61 -28.47 7.68
N PHE A 176 -14.73 -28.00 6.80
CA PHE A 176 -15.11 -27.17 5.67
C PHE A 176 -15.06 -27.92 4.36
N ARG A 177 -16.10 -27.79 3.53
CA ARG A 177 -16.11 -28.33 2.17
C ARG A 177 -15.98 -27.19 1.17
N VAL A 178 -14.97 -27.23 0.31
CA VAL A 178 -14.80 -26.20 -0.73
C VAL A 178 -15.82 -26.42 -1.85
N VAL A 179 -16.63 -25.41 -2.15
CA VAL A 179 -17.66 -25.46 -3.21
C VAL A 179 -17.39 -24.49 -4.36
N GLY A 180 -16.52 -23.51 -4.17
CA GLY A 180 -16.18 -22.53 -5.18
C GLY A 180 -14.87 -21.82 -4.91
N VAL A 181 -14.34 -21.18 -5.96
CA VAL A 181 -13.16 -20.34 -5.90
C VAL A 181 -13.47 -19.00 -6.55
N VAL A 182 -13.23 -17.91 -5.83
CA VAL A 182 -13.23 -16.54 -6.35
C VAL A 182 -11.80 -16.14 -6.76
N ASN A 183 -11.67 -15.06 -7.54
CA ASN A 183 -10.35 -14.55 -7.93
C ASN A 183 -9.61 -13.93 -6.73
N THR A 184 -9.48 -12.61 -6.71
CA THR A 184 -8.92 -11.83 -5.61
C THR A 184 -10.08 -11.31 -4.74
N PHE A 185 -9.84 -11.08 -3.46
CA PHE A 185 -10.78 -10.38 -2.58
C PHE A 185 -10.01 -9.46 -1.63
N LYS A 186 -9.94 -8.18 -1.97
CA LYS A 186 -9.16 -7.19 -1.22
C LYS A 186 -10.06 -6.37 -0.31
N ALA A 187 -10.49 -6.98 0.78
CA ALA A 187 -11.49 -6.39 1.67
C ALA A 187 -11.09 -5.02 2.24
N LYS A 188 -9.80 -4.74 2.45
CA LYS A 188 -9.31 -3.43 2.97
C LYS A 188 -9.07 -2.38 1.89
N GLY A 189 -9.38 -2.69 0.63
CA GLY A 189 -9.28 -1.76 -0.50
C GLY A 189 -8.09 -2.00 -1.42
N GLU A 190 -7.93 -1.07 -2.36
CA GLU A 190 -7.09 -1.23 -3.54
C GLU A 190 -5.59 -1.29 -3.25
N PHE A 191 -5.14 -0.82 -2.09
CA PHE A 191 -3.74 -0.92 -1.69
C PHE A 191 -3.39 -2.21 -0.94
N MET A 192 -4.39 -3.00 -0.56
CA MET A 192 -4.18 -4.26 0.13
C MET A 192 -3.43 -5.26 -0.79
N ALA A 193 -2.49 -6.00 -0.22
CA ALA A 193 -1.92 -7.15 -0.90
C ALA A 193 -2.97 -8.25 -1.05
N ASP A 194 -2.89 -9.04 -2.12
CA ASP A 194 -3.78 -10.19 -2.31
C ASP A 194 -3.36 -11.31 -1.34
N LYS A 195 -4.19 -11.56 -0.32
CA LYS A 195 -3.94 -12.52 0.75
C LYS A 195 -4.92 -13.69 0.67
N PRO A 196 -4.57 -14.88 1.20
CA PRO A 196 -5.52 -15.98 1.32
C PRO A 196 -6.78 -15.55 2.09
N ALA A 197 -7.95 -15.87 1.54
CA ALA A 197 -9.23 -15.59 2.16
C ALA A 197 -10.21 -16.73 1.89
N TYR A 198 -11.13 -16.95 2.84
CA TYR A 198 -12.26 -17.85 2.65
C TYR A 198 -13.55 -17.27 3.24
N PHE A 199 -14.66 -17.65 2.62
CA PHE A 199 -16.02 -17.31 2.99
C PHE A 199 -16.69 -18.55 3.56
N GLU A 200 -17.23 -18.43 4.76
CA GLU A 200 -17.96 -19.49 5.44
C GLU A 200 -19.46 -19.17 5.40
N LEU A 201 -20.27 -20.16 5.01
CA LEU A 201 -21.71 -20.03 5.05
C LEU A 201 -22.20 -19.90 6.50
N VAL A 202 -22.75 -18.73 6.82
CA VAL A 202 -23.43 -18.47 8.08
C VAL A 202 -24.93 -18.66 7.92
N LYS A 203 -25.53 -19.54 8.74
CA LYS A 203 -26.97 -19.79 8.73
C LYS A 203 -27.73 -18.59 9.30
N ALA A 204 -28.94 -18.34 8.78
CA ALA A 204 -29.82 -17.27 9.26
C ALA A 204 -30.12 -17.34 10.76
N SER A 205 -30.07 -18.54 11.36
CA SER A 205 -30.31 -18.79 12.79
C SER A 205 -29.16 -18.38 13.71
N GLN A 206 -27.99 -18.05 13.17
CA GLN A 206 -26.86 -17.59 13.96
C GLN A 206 -27.03 -16.09 14.28
N PRO A 207 -26.77 -15.64 15.52
CA PRO A 207 -27.03 -14.25 15.91
C PRO A 207 -25.87 -13.27 15.65
N TRP A 208 -24.65 -13.77 15.44
CA TRP A 208 -23.41 -12.98 15.39
C TRP A 208 -23.11 -12.32 14.01
N ASN A 209 -23.93 -12.57 12.98
CA ASN A 209 -23.95 -11.85 11.71
C ASN A 209 -24.92 -10.67 11.79
N ASP A 210 -24.47 -9.65 12.51
CA ASP A 210 -25.17 -8.42 12.83
C ASP A 210 -25.12 -7.38 11.69
N THR A 211 -24.31 -7.61 10.65
CA THR A 211 -24.13 -6.66 9.56
C THR A 211 -24.96 -7.05 8.35
N VAL A 212 -25.74 -6.11 7.83
CA VAL A 212 -26.57 -6.26 6.64
C VAL A 212 -26.03 -5.37 5.52
N LEU A 213 -25.63 -5.97 4.40
CA LEU A 213 -25.31 -5.26 3.18
C LEU A 213 -26.56 -5.06 2.33
N ILE A 214 -26.84 -3.83 1.93
CA ILE A 214 -27.99 -3.44 1.12
C ILE A 214 -27.45 -2.84 -0.18
N LYS A 215 -27.66 -3.52 -1.31
CA LYS A 215 -27.39 -2.97 -2.63
C LYS A 215 -28.66 -2.30 -3.15
N VAL A 216 -28.59 -1.00 -3.40
CA VAL A 216 -29.70 -0.23 -3.98
C VAL A 216 -29.47 -0.01 -5.48
N LYS A 217 -30.56 0.23 -6.22
CA LYS A 217 -30.48 0.59 -7.63
C LYS A 217 -29.82 1.97 -7.80
N PRO A 218 -29.10 2.22 -8.91
CA PRO A 218 -28.57 3.54 -9.17
C PRO A 218 -29.67 4.60 -9.21
N GLY A 219 -29.43 5.76 -8.60
CA GLY A 219 -30.39 6.88 -8.57
C GLY A 219 -31.41 6.84 -7.44
N THR A 220 -31.26 5.95 -6.46
CA THR A 220 -32.06 5.98 -5.23
C THR A 220 -31.80 7.27 -4.44
N ASP A 221 -32.87 7.98 -4.08
CA ASP A 221 -32.82 9.28 -3.40
C ASP A 221 -32.63 9.15 -1.88
N ALA A 222 -32.08 10.19 -1.23
CA ALA A 222 -31.87 10.28 0.21
C ALA A 222 -33.17 10.12 1.02
N VAL A 223 -34.32 10.43 0.41
CA VAL A 223 -35.65 10.18 1.00
C VAL A 223 -35.90 8.70 1.26
N PHE A 224 -35.51 7.83 0.32
CA PHE A 224 -35.67 6.38 0.47
C PHE A 224 -34.76 5.83 1.56
N GLU A 225 -33.53 6.34 1.62
CA GLU A 225 -32.59 5.99 2.67
C GLU A 225 -33.14 6.33 4.06
N ALA A 226 -33.58 7.58 4.28
CA ALA A 226 -34.16 8.01 5.54
C ALA A 226 -35.38 7.15 5.94
N LYS A 227 -36.19 6.73 4.96
CA LYS A 227 -37.31 5.82 5.16
C LYS A 227 -36.86 4.44 5.65
N ILE A 228 -35.89 3.81 4.96
CA ILE A 228 -35.37 2.49 5.33
C ILE A 228 -34.73 2.53 6.73
N VAL A 229 -33.87 3.51 6.99
CA VAL A 229 -33.17 3.61 8.28
C VAL A 229 -34.16 3.78 9.43
N LYS A 230 -35.20 4.61 9.24
CA LYS A 230 -36.28 4.79 10.20
C LYS A 230 -37.09 3.51 10.43
N GLU A 231 -37.37 2.74 9.38
CA GLU A 231 -38.09 1.45 9.50
C GLU A 231 -37.24 0.38 10.20
N ILE A 232 -35.95 0.27 9.87
CA ILE A 232 -35.03 -0.63 10.56
C ILE A 232 -34.97 -0.28 12.05
N ALA A 233 -34.81 1.01 12.38
CA ALA A 233 -34.75 1.48 13.76
C ALA A 233 -36.07 1.23 14.53
N SER A 234 -37.22 1.32 13.86
CA SER A 234 -38.52 1.04 14.51
C SER A 234 -38.74 -0.46 14.74
N MET A 235 -38.29 -1.32 13.82
CA MET A 235 -38.33 -2.78 13.96
C MET A 235 -37.35 -3.31 15.03
N LEU A 236 -36.27 -2.59 15.29
CA LEU A 236 -35.18 -2.97 16.20
C LEU A 236 -35.07 -2.02 17.39
N THR A 237 -36.18 -1.84 18.10
CA THR A 237 -36.22 -0.93 19.25
C THR A 237 -35.18 -1.35 20.32
N GLY A 238 -34.32 -0.43 20.71
CA GLY A 238 -33.25 -0.66 21.70
C GLY A 238 -31.95 -1.25 21.15
N TRP A 239 -31.80 -1.34 19.82
CA TRP A 239 -30.56 -1.76 19.17
C TRP A 239 -29.77 -0.54 18.66
N SER A 240 -28.45 -0.69 18.52
CA SER A 240 -27.64 0.30 17.80
C SER A 240 -27.73 0.01 16.30
N VAL A 241 -28.11 1.04 15.52
CA VAL A 241 -28.16 0.98 14.07
C VAL A 241 -27.12 1.97 13.53
N GLU A 242 -26.05 1.42 12.96
CA GLU A 242 -24.98 2.19 12.32
C GLU A 242 -25.06 1.96 10.81
N VAL A 243 -25.10 3.04 10.02
CA VAL A 243 -25.18 2.97 8.56
C VAL A 243 -23.89 3.52 7.99
N ASP A 244 -23.15 2.67 7.30
CA ASP A 244 -21.96 3.01 6.54
C ASP A 244 -22.21 2.83 5.05
N TYR A 245 -21.66 3.72 4.24
CA TYR A 245 -21.65 3.54 2.78
C TYR A 245 -20.31 2.97 2.39
N LEU A 246 -20.28 1.88 1.63
CA LEU A 246 -19.00 1.28 1.23
C LEU A 246 -18.14 2.28 0.44
N THR A 247 -18.74 3.22 -0.31
CA THR A 247 -18.02 4.32 -0.96
C THR A 247 -17.30 5.25 0.03
N ASN A 248 -17.92 5.56 1.17
CA ASN A 248 -17.32 6.41 2.20
C ASN A 248 -16.28 5.63 3.00
N SER A 249 -16.57 4.38 3.37
CA SER A 249 -15.62 3.48 4.03
C SER A 249 -14.38 3.25 3.15
N ARG A 250 -14.56 3.11 1.83
CA ARG A 250 -13.47 3.02 0.84
C ARG A 250 -12.61 4.28 0.81
N LYS A 251 -13.21 5.48 0.84
CA LYS A 251 -12.46 6.74 0.96
C LYS A 251 -11.65 6.79 2.26
N ASN A 252 -12.25 6.35 3.37
CA ASN A 252 -11.55 6.30 4.65
C ASN A 252 -10.34 5.34 4.61
N GLN A 253 -10.50 4.14 4.06
CA GLN A 253 -9.38 3.20 3.86
C GLN A 253 -8.31 3.76 2.93
N HIS A 254 -8.70 4.45 1.86
CA HIS A 254 -7.77 5.16 0.98
C HIS A 254 -6.95 6.18 1.76
N ASN A 255 -7.59 6.98 2.61
CA ASN A 255 -6.92 8.01 3.40
C ASN A 255 -5.94 7.41 4.42
N LEU A 256 -6.28 6.27 5.04
CA LEU A 256 -5.39 5.56 5.96
C LEU A 256 -4.06 5.14 5.30
N VAL A 257 -4.07 4.89 3.98
CA VAL A 257 -2.86 4.53 3.23
C VAL A 257 -2.20 5.76 2.59
N LEU A 258 -2.97 6.66 1.99
CA LEU A 258 -2.44 7.80 1.23
C LEU A 258 -1.89 8.92 2.12
N VAL A 259 -2.51 9.21 3.27
CA VAL A 259 -2.06 10.30 4.14
C VAL A 259 -0.62 10.08 4.63
N PRO A 260 -0.23 8.89 5.14
CA PRO A 260 1.17 8.62 5.48
C PRO A 260 2.13 8.75 4.28
N VAL A 261 1.72 8.32 3.09
CA VAL A 261 2.54 8.43 1.86
C VAL A 261 2.76 9.90 1.49
N ILE A 262 1.72 10.74 1.58
CA ILE A 262 1.81 12.18 1.30
C ILE A 262 2.73 12.86 2.33
N ILE A 263 2.59 12.54 3.61
CA ILE A 263 3.47 13.07 4.66
C ILE A 263 4.93 12.67 4.39
N ALA A 264 5.18 11.40 4.06
CA ALA A 264 6.51 10.90 3.73
C ALA A 264 7.08 11.58 2.47
N LEU A 265 6.24 11.90 1.49
CA LEU A 265 6.63 12.65 0.29
C LEU A 265 7.05 14.09 0.62
N ILE A 266 6.30 14.77 1.50
CA ILE A 266 6.65 16.12 1.96
C ILE A 266 7.98 16.11 2.72
N VAL A 267 8.16 15.17 3.67
CA VAL A 267 9.40 15.01 4.43
C VAL A 267 10.58 14.69 3.50
N SER A 268 10.40 13.77 2.56
CA SER A 268 11.42 13.42 1.58
C SER A 268 11.79 14.61 0.69
N GLY A 269 10.81 15.41 0.26
CA GLY A 269 11.06 16.63 -0.51
C GLY A 269 11.86 17.66 0.29
N PHE A 270 11.53 17.86 1.56
CA PHE A 270 12.27 18.75 2.46
C PHE A 270 13.72 18.30 2.65
N LEU A 271 13.97 17.01 2.89
CA LEU A 271 15.32 16.46 3.02
C LEU A 271 16.13 16.64 1.74
N LEU A 272 15.51 16.42 0.58
CA LEU A 272 16.15 16.62 -0.72
C LEU A 272 16.54 18.09 -0.96
N ILE A 273 15.71 19.03 -0.52
CA ILE A 273 16.04 20.47 -0.59
C ILE A 273 17.23 20.78 0.33
N ASN A 274 17.29 20.22 1.53
CA ASN A 274 18.43 20.42 2.42
C ASN A 274 19.72 19.87 1.80
N VAL A 275 19.69 18.66 1.23
CA VAL A 275 20.83 18.10 0.50
C VAL A 275 21.25 19.02 -0.65
N ALA A 276 20.29 19.55 -1.41
CA ALA A 276 20.58 20.48 -2.50
C ALA A 276 21.29 21.75 -2.01
N LEU A 277 20.81 22.35 -0.92
CA LEU A 277 21.41 23.54 -0.30
C LEU A 277 22.80 23.25 0.27
N GLY A 278 22.96 22.12 0.97
CA GLY A 278 24.24 21.67 1.51
C GLY A 278 25.28 21.45 0.41
N LEU A 279 24.90 20.73 -0.65
CA LEU A 279 25.75 20.51 -1.82
C LEU A 279 26.16 21.84 -2.48
N PHE A 280 25.19 22.72 -2.72
CA PHE A 280 25.42 24.03 -3.32
C PHE A 280 26.40 24.88 -2.49
N GLY A 281 26.20 24.93 -1.17
CA GLY A 281 27.06 25.68 -0.27
C GLY A 281 28.50 25.16 -0.24
N VAL A 282 28.67 23.84 -0.12
CA VAL A 282 30.00 23.21 -0.11
C VAL A 282 30.71 23.37 -1.45
N LEU A 283 29.99 23.27 -2.56
CA LEU A 283 30.53 23.52 -3.91
C LEU A 283 31.02 24.94 -4.07
N ASN A 284 30.19 25.94 -3.77
CA ASN A 284 30.57 27.33 -3.90
C ASN A 284 31.76 27.68 -3.00
N LEU A 285 31.78 27.19 -1.76
CA LEU A 285 32.93 27.36 -0.87
C LEU A 285 34.19 26.68 -1.42
N SER A 286 34.05 25.52 -2.06
CA SER A 286 35.18 24.82 -2.68
C SER A 286 35.72 25.56 -3.90
N ILE A 287 34.83 26.10 -4.74
CA ILE A 287 35.17 26.91 -5.92
C ILE A 287 35.86 28.20 -5.49
N ALA A 288 35.29 28.93 -4.52
CA ALA A 288 35.85 30.18 -4.00
C ALA A 288 37.27 29.98 -3.42
N LYS A 289 37.47 28.92 -2.63
CA LYS A 289 38.80 28.61 -2.06
C LYS A 289 39.82 28.14 -3.09
N ARG A 290 39.38 27.62 -4.25
CA ARG A 290 40.24 27.11 -5.32
C ARG A 290 40.27 28.04 -6.53
N ARG A 291 39.85 29.31 -6.36
CA ARG A 291 39.73 30.28 -7.46
C ARG A 291 41.07 30.51 -8.18
N GLY A 292 42.16 30.70 -7.44
CA GLY A 292 43.51 30.82 -8.01
C GLY A 292 43.98 29.57 -8.76
N GLU A 293 43.73 28.37 -8.22
CA GLU A 293 44.04 27.09 -8.89
C GLU A 293 43.25 26.94 -10.20
N ILE A 294 41.97 27.31 -10.21
CA ILE A 294 41.11 27.29 -11.41
C ILE A 294 41.65 28.29 -12.44
N GLY A 295 42.01 29.50 -12.01
CA GLY A 295 42.61 30.54 -12.87
C GLY A 295 43.91 30.09 -13.54
N LEU A 296 44.83 29.51 -12.77
CA LEU A 296 46.08 28.96 -13.27
C LEU A 296 45.83 27.84 -14.28
N ARG A 297 44.92 26.89 -14.00
CA ARG A 297 44.58 25.82 -14.95
C ARG A 297 43.97 26.34 -16.24
N ARG A 298 43.11 27.36 -16.15
CA ARG A 298 42.52 28.03 -17.32
C ARG A 298 43.59 28.76 -18.13
N ALA A 299 44.57 29.39 -17.49
CA ALA A 299 45.74 30.00 -18.15
C ALA A 299 46.61 28.96 -18.88
N LEU A 300 46.76 27.77 -18.30
CA LEU A 300 47.49 26.63 -18.88
C LEU A 300 46.70 25.88 -19.98
N GLY A 301 45.51 26.38 -20.37
CA GLY A 301 44.73 25.83 -21.49
C GLY A 301 43.60 24.87 -21.10
N ALA A 302 43.26 24.72 -19.82
CA ALA A 302 42.10 23.91 -19.43
C ALA A 302 40.79 24.52 -19.96
N THR A 303 39.97 23.70 -20.61
CA THR A 303 38.64 24.11 -21.08
C THR A 303 37.70 24.35 -19.90
N GLY A 304 36.76 25.30 -20.03
CA GLY A 304 35.76 25.56 -19.00
C GLY A 304 34.88 24.33 -18.72
N SER A 305 34.58 23.54 -19.75
CA SER A 305 33.89 22.25 -19.61
C SER A 305 34.69 21.25 -18.78
N GLY A 306 36.02 21.17 -18.97
CA GLY A 306 36.91 20.33 -18.16
C GLY A 306 36.83 20.66 -16.68
N ILE A 307 36.87 21.95 -16.32
CA ILE A 307 36.71 22.41 -14.94
C ILE A 307 35.32 22.03 -14.39
N SER A 308 34.26 22.24 -15.18
CA SER A 308 32.89 21.92 -14.78
C SER A 308 32.70 20.42 -14.50
N THR A 309 33.19 19.56 -15.42
CA THR A 309 33.10 18.09 -15.27
C THR A 309 33.90 17.58 -14.08
N GLN A 310 35.02 18.23 -13.74
CA GLN A 310 35.77 17.88 -12.53
C GLN A 310 34.91 18.08 -11.29
N PHE A 311 34.29 19.25 -11.11
CA PHE A 311 33.47 19.54 -9.93
C PHE A 311 32.24 18.63 -9.81
N ILE A 312 31.56 18.34 -10.92
CA ILE A 312 30.47 17.35 -10.95
C ILE A 312 30.99 15.98 -10.50
N GLY A 313 32.16 15.57 -10.98
CA GLY A 313 32.84 14.33 -10.59
C GLY A 313 33.18 14.27 -9.09
N GLU A 314 33.64 15.38 -8.48
CA GLU A 314 33.96 15.41 -7.05
C GLU A 314 32.70 15.10 -6.20
N ILE A 315 31.54 15.63 -6.58
CA ILE A 315 30.29 15.39 -5.84
C ILE A 315 29.75 13.99 -6.13
N TRP A 316 29.86 13.51 -7.37
CA TRP A 316 29.46 12.14 -7.71
C TRP A 316 30.23 11.12 -6.87
N VAL A 317 31.51 11.35 -6.59
CA VAL A 317 32.28 10.50 -5.68
C VAL A 317 31.70 10.54 -4.27
N LEU A 318 31.37 11.73 -3.73
CA LEU A 318 30.74 11.86 -2.41
C LEU A 318 29.37 11.16 -2.35
N ALA A 319 28.54 11.37 -3.36
CA ALA A 319 27.23 10.72 -3.47
C ALA A 319 27.38 9.19 -3.56
N THR A 320 28.35 8.70 -4.32
CA THR A 320 28.64 7.27 -4.45
C THR A 320 29.03 6.67 -3.09
N PHE A 321 29.87 7.36 -2.30
CA PHE A 321 30.21 6.90 -0.94
C PHE A 321 28.99 6.83 -0.03
N ALA A 322 28.14 7.87 -0.04
CA ALA A 322 26.91 7.89 0.74
C ALA A 322 25.94 6.77 0.32
N LEU A 323 25.79 6.55 -1.00
CA LEU A 323 24.94 5.52 -1.56
C LEU A 323 25.49 4.12 -1.28
N LEU A 324 26.80 3.89 -1.31
CA LEU A 324 27.38 2.60 -0.93
C LEU A 324 27.04 2.22 0.51
N ILE A 325 27.18 3.18 1.43
CA ILE A 325 26.76 2.99 2.82
C ILE A 325 25.25 2.73 2.86
N GLY A 326 24.45 3.51 2.13
CA GLY A 326 23.00 3.37 2.08
C GLY A 326 22.57 1.99 1.58
N LEU A 327 23.20 1.50 0.52
CA LEU A 327 22.94 0.20 -0.09
C LEU A 327 23.25 -0.95 0.88
N LEU A 328 24.32 -0.85 1.67
CA LEU A 328 24.62 -1.85 2.69
C LEU A 328 23.48 -2.01 3.71
N PHE A 329 22.83 -0.90 4.07
CA PHE A 329 21.65 -0.92 4.95
C PHE A 329 20.37 -1.33 4.21
N ALA A 330 20.11 -0.78 3.03
CA ALA A 330 18.91 -1.08 2.24
C ALA A 330 18.85 -2.55 1.83
N ALA A 331 19.99 -3.19 1.56
CA ALA A 331 20.06 -4.62 1.24
C ALA A 331 19.67 -5.55 2.40
N GLN A 332 19.70 -5.07 3.66
CA GLN A 332 19.28 -5.88 4.81
C GLN A 332 17.75 -6.08 4.85
N PHE A 333 16.98 -5.12 4.32
CA PHE A 333 15.51 -5.19 4.33
C PHE A 333 14.94 -6.42 3.59
N PRO A 334 15.35 -6.72 2.33
CA PRO A 334 14.92 -7.94 1.66
C PRO A 334 15.48 -9.21 2.31
N LEU A 335 16.69 -9.17 2.88
CA LEU A 335 17.32 -10.34 3.52
C LEU A 335 16.61 -10.75 4.81
N LEU A 336 16.18 -9.75 5.61
CA LEU A 336 15.48 -9.97 6.88
C LEU A 336 13.96 -10.08 6.73
N ASN A 337 13.45 -9.98 5.50
CA ASN A 337 12.03 -9.98 5.15
C ASN A 337 11.18 -9.05 6.05
N VAL A 338 11.69 -7.85 6.35
CA VAL A 338 11.15 -6.95 7.38
C VAL A 338 9.68 -6.58 7.17
N PHE A 339 9.25 -6.44 5.91
CA PHE A 339 7.88 -6.06 5.56
C PHE A 339 7.09 -7.17 4.87
N ASP A 340 7.62 -8.40 4.84
CA ASP A 340 7.02 -9.52 4.10
C ASP A 340 6.71 -9.20 2.63
N LEU A 341 7.65 -8.54 1.96
CA LEU A 341 7.52 -8.08 0.58
C LEU A 341 8.45 -8.86 -0.34
N GLN A 342 8.04 -9.01 -1.61
CA GLN A 342 8.87 -9.63 -2.62
C GLN A 342 10.17 -8.85 -2.83
N SER A 343 11.31 -9.55 -2.89
CA SER A 343 12.65 -8.98 -3.06
C SER A 343 12.77 -8.00 -4.24
N GLY A 344 12.07 -8.27 -5.35
CA GLY A 344 12.05 -7.40 -6.54
C GLY A 344 11.48 -5.99 -6.29
N ILE A 345 10.60 -5.83 -5.30
CA ILE A 345 10.04 -4.53 -4.91
C ILE A 345 11.15 -3.66 -4.30
N TYR A 346 11.94 -4.22 -3.38
CA TYR A 346 13.06 -3.52 -2.76
C TYR A 346 14.11 -3.12 -3.79
N VAL A 347 14.45 -4.01 -4.72
CA VAL A 347 15.42 -3.72 -5.79
C VAL A 347 14.93 -2.55 -6.67
N THR A 348 13.66 -2.56 -7.06
CA THR A 348 13.05 -1.48 -7.85
C THR A 348 13.09 -0.15 -7.07
N ALA A 349 12.75 -0.18 -5.78
CA ALA A 349 12.79 1.00 -4.92
C ALA A 349 14.21 1.55 -4.74
N ILE A 350 15.22 0.69 -4.57
CA ILE A 350 16.63 1.06 -4.51
C ILE A 350 17.05 1.77 -5.79
N ILE A 351 16.73 1.20 -6.96
CA ILE A 351 17.08 1.79 -8.26
C ILE A 351 16.45 3.18 -8.39
N ILE A 352 15.16 3.33 -8.06
CA ILE A 352 14.47 4.63 -8.08
C ILE A 352 15.16 5.64 -7.16
N ALA A 353 15.46 5.26 -5.91
CA ALA A 353 16.11 6.14 -4.95
C ALA A 353 17.51 6.57 -5.40
N VAL A 354 18.33 5.64 -5.92
CA VAL A 354 19.66 5.91 -6.48
C VAL A 354 19.56 6.90 -7.63
N LEU A 355 18.63 6.68 -8.57
CA LEU A 355 18.44 7.56 -9.72
C LEU A 355 18.01 8.98 -9.30
N ILE A 356 17.09 9.10 -8.33
CA ILE A 356 16.65 10.40 -7.81
C ILE A 356 17.81 11.14 -7.13
N ILE A 357 18.62 10.45 -6.31
CA ILE A 357 19.78 11.07 -5.66
C ILE A 357 20.80 11.55 -6.70
N TYR A 358 21.18 10.73 -7.69
CA TYR A 358 22.10 11.16 -8.73
C TYR A 358 21.53 12.30 -9.59
N ALA A 359 20.23 12.29 -9.88
CA ALA A 359 19.57 13.37 -10.60
C ALA A 359 19.68 14.69 -9.82
N ILE A 360 19.34 14.68 -8.53
CA ILE A 360 19.40 15.88 -7.68
C ILE A 360 20.83 16.36 -7.49
N VAL A 361 21.77 15.46 -7.19
CA VAL A 361 23.19 15.78 -7.07
C VAL A 361 23.69 16.46 -8.35
N THR A 362 23.34 15.92 -9.51
CA THR A 362 23.76 16.48 -10.80
C THR A 362 23.12 17.83 -11.04
N LEU A 363 21.81 17.98 -10.84
CA LEU A 363 21.09 19.25 -10.99
C LEU A 363 21.68 20.35 -10.09
N CYS A 364 21.99 20.03 -8.83
CA CYS A 364 22.60 20.97 -7.89
C CYS A 364 24.03 21.33 -8.27
N ALA A 365 24.77 20.37 -8.84
CA ALA A 365 26.15 20.57 -9.26
C ALA A 365 26.28 21.45 -10.50
N LEU A 366 25.33 21.37 -11.44
CA LEU A 366 25.44 21.96 -12.77
C LEU A 366 25.62 23.48 -12.71
N PHE A 367 24.87 24.18 -11.85
CA PHE A 367 24.92 25.65 -11.79
C PHE A 367 26.23 26.18 -11.18
N PRO A 368 26.67 25.77 -9.98
CA PRO A 368 27.97 26.15 -9.42
C PRO A 368 29.14 25.77 -10.33
N SER A 369 29.10 24.57 -10.91
CA SER A 369 30.18 24.08 -11.77
C SER A 369 30.28 24.87 -13.09
N ARG A 370 29.17 25.41 -13.59
CA ARG A 370 29.19 26.35 -14.73
C ARG A 370 29.73 27.72 -14.33
N GLN A 371 29.45 28.22 -13.13
CA GLN A 371 30.06 29.45 -12.64
C GLN A 371 31.58 29.30 -12.46
N ALA A 372 32.05 28.16 -11.95
CA ALA A 372 33.50 27.89 -11.87
C ALA A 372 34.15 27.92 -13.26
N ALA A 373 33.43 27.44 -14.26
CA ALA A 373 33.88 27.42 -15.64
C ALA A 373 33.97 28.81 -16.26
N THR A 374 33.33 29.86 -15.74
CA THR A 374 33.39 31.22 -16.31
C THR A 374 34.45 32.11 -15.67
N ILE A 375 35.18 31.62 -14.66
CA ILE A 375 36.27 32.37 -14.00
C ILE A 375 37.37 32.68 -15.03
N GLN A 376 37.69 33.96 -15.19
CA GLN A 376 38.74 34.44 -16.09
C GLN A 376 40.11 34.35 -15.42
N PRO A 377 41.17 33.91 -16.13
CA PRO A 377 42.51 33.82 -15.55
C PRO A 377 43.03 35.15 -15.00
N ALA A 378 42.79 36.23 -15.75
CA ALA A 378 43.28 37.56 -15.41
C ALA A 378 42.72 38.07 -14.07
N THR A 379 41.45 37.82 -13.77
CA THR A 379 40.84 38.25 -12.51
C THR A 379 41.18 37.32 -11.35
N ALA A 380 41.33 36.01 -11.62
CA ALA A 380 41.66 35.02 -10.59
C ALA A 380 43.11 35.10 -10.10
N LEU A 381 44.05 35.56 -10.92
CA LEU A 381 45.48 35.70 -10.60
C LEU A 381 45.86 37.10 -10.09
N HIS A 382 44.95 38.07 -10.17
CA HIS A 382 45.17 39.44 -9.68
C HIS A 382 44.63 39.66 -8.24
N GLU A 383 43.84 38.72 -7.71
CA GLU A 383 43.33 38.75 -6.33
C GLU A 383 44.34 38.18 -5.29
N GLU A 384 45.59 37.89 -5.70
CA GLU A 384 46.76 37.67 -4.81
C GLU A 384 47.72 38.85 -4.95
#